data_AF-A0A3C2BA44-F1
#
_entry.id   AF-A0A3C2BA44-F1
#
_cell.length_a   1.000
_cell.length_b   1.000
_cell.length_c   1.000
_cell.angle_alpha   90.00
_cell.angle_beta   90.00
_cell.angle_gamma   90.00
#
_symmetry.space_group_name_H-M   'P 1'
#
loop_
_entity.id
_entity.type
_entity.pdbx_description
1 polymer ?
#
loop_
_entity_poly.entity_id
_entity_poly.type
_entity_poly.pdbx_seq_one_letter_code
_entity_poly.pdbx_strand_id
1 'polypeptide(L)'
;MNGTFSESDYNESKLSSLESKWYRYLKSSKLSEQKINLEREKIKELVSDISHQTKTPLTNINLYSQLLLEQNLDDESKYLADEIQKQTLKLNFLIQSLIKTSRLETGTFQLTPQKNSFDTLIVKSVEQLKKKAENKNIKIN
;
A
#
# COMPACT_ATOMS: atom_id res chain seq x y z
N MET A 1 -67.72 -16.69 -0.55
CA MET A 1 -67.74 -15.73 -1.67
C MET A 1 -66.31 -15.51 -2.09
N ASN A 2 -66.00 -15.92 -3.32
CA ASN A 2 -64.64 -16.08 -3.84
C ASN A 2 -64.11 -14.74 -4.34
N GLY A 3 -63.14 -14.16 -3.62
CA GLY A 3 -62.40 -12.99 -4.08
C GLY A 3 -61.32 -13.42 -5.06
N THR A 4 -61.69 -13.57 -6.33
CA THR A 4 -60.74 -13.74 -7.44
C THR A 4 -59.91 -12.47 -7.58
N PHE A 5 -58.62 -12.56 -7.25
CA PHE A 5 -57.61 -11.58 -7.64
C PHE A 5 -57.56 -11.53 -9.17
N SER A 6 -58.00 -10.42 -9.77
CA SER A 6 -57.97 -10.22 -11.23
C SER A 6 -56.65 -9.58 -11.63
N GLU A 7 -55.83 -10.35 -12.33
CA GLU A 7 -54.55 -9.96 -12.93
C GLU A 7 -54.78 -9.12 -14.20
N SER A 8 -55.31 -7.89 -14.08
CA SER A 8 -55.71 -7.09 -15.25
C SER A 8 -54.78 -5.90 -15.57
N ASP A 9 -53.68 -5.72 -14.84
CA ASP A 9 -52.67 -4.67 -15.12
C ASP A 9 -51.23 -5.19 -15.25
N TYR A 10 -51.06 -6.51 -15.42
CA TYR A 10 -49.76 -7.13 -15.66
C TYR A 10 -49.41 -7.09 -17.16
N ASN A 11 -48.72 -6.04 -17.59
CA ASN A 11 -48.22 -5.98 -18.95
C ASN A 11 -46.92 -6.79 -19.04
N GLU A 12 -47.03 -8.06 -19.45
CA GLU A 12 -45.93 -9.01 -19.63
C GLU A 12 -44.76 -8.40 -20.42
N SER A 13 -45.04 -7.56 -21.43
CA SER A 13 -44.00 -6.82 -22.16
C SER A 13 -43.25 -5.78 -21.31
N LYS A 14 -43.93 -5.08 -20.38
CA LYS A 14 -43.26 -4.17 -19.44
C LYS A 14 -42.39 -4.95 -18.46
N LEU A 15 -42.87 -6.08 -17.95
CA LEU A 15 -42.10 -6.95 -17.06
C LEU A 15 -40.86 -7.52 -17.77
N SER A 16 -41.01 -8.11 -18.96
CA SER A 16 -39.88 -8.62 -19.74
C SER A 16 -38.88 -7.52 -20.10
N SER A 17 -39.34 -6.28 -20.32
CA SER A 17 -38.45 -5.14 -20.52
C SER A 17 -37.65 -4.78 -19.27
N LEU A 18 -38.25 -4.90 -18.09
CA LEU A 18 -37.60 -4.65 -16.80
C LEU A 18 -36.59 -5.77 -16.49
N GLU A 19 -36.99 -7.02 -16.65
CA GLU A 19 -36.14 -8.20 -16.49
C GLU A 19 -34.91 -8.12 -17.41
N SER A 20 -35.11 -7.76 -18.67
CA SER A 20 -34.01 -7.55 -19.62
C SER A 20 -33.05 -6.44 -19.18
N LYS A 21 -33.58 -5.33 -18.62
CA LYS A 21 -32.75 -4.24 -18.09
C LYS A 21 -31.98 -4.69 -16.85
N TRP A 22 -32.62 -5.41 -15.93
CA TRP A 22 -32.00 -5.95 -14.72
C TRP A 22 -30.91 -6.96 -15.06
N TYR A 23 -31.19 -7.89 -15.98
CA TYR A 23 -30.20 -8.85 -16.46
C TYR A 23 -28.98 -8.16 -17.07
N ARG A 24 -29.19 -7.14 -17.91
CA ARG A 24 -28.09 -6.34 -18.46
C ARG A 24 -27.29 -5.62 -17.37
N TYR A 25 -27.96 -5.02 -16.40
CA TYR A 25 -27.32 -4.32 -15.28
C TYR A 25 -26.49 -5.27 -14.40
N LEU A 26 -27.06 -6.40 -13.98
CA LEU A 26 -26.36 -7.41 -13.18
C LEU A 26 -25.17 -7.98 -13.95
N LYS A 27 -25.33 -8.24 -15.25
CA LYS A 27 -24.25 -8.69 -16.11
C LYS A 27 -23.13 -7.66 -16.22
N SER A 28 -23.45 -6.38 -16.47
CA SER A 28 -22.44 -5.33 -16.56
C SER A 28 -21.76 -5.06 -15.23
N SER A 29 -22.51 -5.12 -14.12
CA SER A 29 -21.97 -5.00 -12.76
C SER A 29 -20.97 -6.11 -12.45
N LYS A 30 -21.32 -7.38 -12.74
CA LYS A 30 -20.43 -8.53 -12.56
C LYS A 30 -19.16 -8.42 -13.42
N LEU A 31 -19.28 -8.00 -14.67
CA LEU A 31 -18.12 -7.77 -15.55
C LEU A 31 -17.22 -6.64 -15.00
N SER A 32 -17.82 -5.57 -14.48
CA SER A 32 -17.08 -4.47 -13.87
C SER A 32 -16.34 -4.91 -12.61
N GLU A 33 -16.96 -5.72 -11.76
CA GLU A 33 -16.34 -6.29 -10.56
C GLU A 33 -15.14 -7.19 -10.94
N GLN A 34 -15.33 -8.07 -11.92
CA GLN A 34 -14.25 -8.91 -12.43
C GLN A 34 -13.08 -8.07 -12.96
N LYS A 35 -13.38 -7.00 -13.70
CA LYS A 35 -12.35 -6.08 -14.21
C LYS A 35 -11.59 -5.40 -13.06
N ILE A 36 -12.29 -4.91 -12.03
CA ILE A 36 -11.66 -4.28 -10.85
C ILE A 36 -10.74 -5.28 -10.13
N ASN A 37 -11.17 -6.54 -9.95
CA ASN A 37 -10.34 -7.56 -9.32
C ASN A 37 -9.09 -7.89 -10.16
N LEU A 38 -9.22 -7.98 -11.49
CA LEU A 38 -8.07 -8.17 -12.37
C LEU A 38 -7.09 -6.98 -12.31
N GLU A 39 -7.58 -5.75 -12.27
CA GLU A 39 -6.73 -4.56 -12.10
C GLU A 39 -5.99 -4.57 -10.76
N ARG A 40 -6.67 -4.97 -9.67
CA ARG A 40 -6.04 -5.13 -8.34
C ARG A 40 -4.93 -6.17 -8.33
N GLU A 41 -5.15 -7.35 -8.92
CA GLU A 41 -4.11 -8.39 -8.99
C GLU A 41 -2.91 -7.94 -9.84
N LYS A 42 -3.14 -7.24 -10.95
CA LYS A 42 -2.05 -6.64 -11.75
C LYS A 42 -1.23 -5.63 -10.96
N ILE A 43 -1.88 -4.74 -10.20
CA ILE A 43 -1.20 -3.77 -9.34
C ILE A 43 -0.33 -4.50 -8.30
N LYS A 44 -0.88 -5.55 -7.68
CA LYS A 44 -0.18 -6.36 -6.68
C LYS A 44 1.06 -7.05 -7.25
N GLU A 45 0.95 -7.69 -8.43
CA GLU A 45 2.10 -8.29 -9.12
C GLU A 45 3.17 -7.24 -9.42
N LEU A 46 2.77 -6.13 -10.05
CA LEU A 46 3.68 -5.05 -10.40
C LEU A 46 4.42 -4.48 -9.18
N VAL A 47 3.72 -4.28 -8.07
CA VAL A 47 4.35 -3.79 -6.84
C VAL A 47 5.26 -4.82 -6.19
N SER A 48 4.91 -6.11 -6.25
CA SER A 48 5.80 -7.18 -5.82
C SER A 48 7.09 -7.19 -6.63
N ASP A 49 6.98 -7.11 -7.95
CA ASP A 49 8.13 -7.11 -8.86
C ASP A 49 9.03 -5.90 -8.63
N ILE A 50 8.45 -4.69 -8.52
CA ILE A 50 9.20 -3.47 -8.16
C ILE A 50 9.93 -3.68 -6.83
N SER A 51 9.27 -4.25 -5.81
CA SER A 51 9.90 -4.50 -4.52
C SER A 51 11.11 -5.42 -4.64
N HIS A 52 11.04 -6.49 -5.43
CA HIS A 52 12.15 -7.42 -5.61
C HIS A 52 13.27 -6.81 -6.43
N GLN A 53 12.95 -6.14 -7.54
CA GLN A 53 13.94 -5.56 -8.46
C GLN A 53 14.68 -4.35 -7.88
N THR A 54 14.06 -3.59 -6.97
CA THR A 54 14.67 -2.38 -6.39
C THR A 54 15.52 -2.67 -5.15
N LYS A 55 15.25 -3.76 -4.43
CA LYS A 55 15.94 -4.08 -3.16
C LYS A 55 17.45 -4.25 -3.33
N THR A 56 17.87 -5.05 -4.31
CA THR A 56 19.28 -5.33 -4.57
C THR A 56 20.07 -4.09 -5.01
N PRO A 57 19.67 -3.33 -6.05
CA PRO A 57 20.43 -2.15 -6.47
C PRO A 57 20.48 -1.07 -5.39
N LEU A 58 19.40 -0.82 -4.63
CA LEU A 58 19.43 0.12 -3.52
C LEU A 58 20.36 -0.31 -2.40
N THR A 59 20.38 -1.59 -2.07
CA THR A 59 21.29 -2.14 -1.06
C THR A 59 22.75 -1.94 -1.50
N ASN A 60 23.04 -2.19 -2.77
CA ASN A 60 24.38 -2.02 -3.33
C ASN A 60 24.81 -0.55 -3.35
N ILE A 61 23.95 0.39 -3.78
CA ILE A 61 24.28 1.82 -3.76
C ILE A 61 24.52 2.31 -2.32
N ASN A 62 23.70 1.87 -1.37
CA ASN A 62 23.90 2.19 0.04
C ASN A 62 25.23 1.62 0.56
N LEU A 63 25.57 0.37 0.21
CA LEU A 63 26.84 -0.25 0.58
C LEU A 63 28.03 0.51 -0.04
N TYR A 64 27.99 0.83 -1.34
CA TYR A 64 29.07 1.54 -2.00
C TYR A 64 29.27 2.95 -1.45
N SER A 65 28.18 3.69 -1.16
CA SER A 65 28.29 4.99 -0.49
C SER A 65 28.89 4.87 0.92
N GLN A 66 28.55 3.83 1.69
CA GLN A 66 29.18 3.56 2.99
C GLN A 66 30.67 3.24 2.86
N LEU A 67 31.05 2.35 1.93
CA LEU A 67 32.45 2.01 1.67
C LEU A 67 33.27 3.21 1.17
N LEU A 68 32.67 4.11 0.39
CA LEU A 68 33.32 5.36 -0.03
C LEU A 68 33.57 6.28 1.18
N LEU A 69 32.60 6.42 2.08
CA LEU A 69 32.73 7.26 3.28
C LEU A 69 33.77 6.73 4.29
N GLU A 70 34.16 5.46 4.21
CA GLU A 70 35.25 4.86 4.99
C GLU A 70 36.65 5.16 4.41
N GLN A 71 36.74 5.63 3.16
CA GLN A 71 38.01 6.00 2.54
C GLN A 71 38.44 7.43 2.90
N ASN A 72 39.74 7.71 2.73
CA ASN A 72 40.27 9.05 2.90
C ASN A 72 39.99 9.90 1.66
N LEU A 73 38.79 10.48 1.61
CA LEU A 73 38.29 11.33 0.54
C LEU A 73 38.60 12.81 0.81
N ASP A 74 38.74 13.61 -0.24
CA ASP A 74 38.67 15.07 -0.14
C ASP A 74 37.25 15.53 0.26
N ASP A 75 37.13 16.79 0.70
CA ASP A 75 35.87 17.33 1.23
C ASP A 75 34.71 17.30 0.21
N GLU A 76 35.00 17.51 -1.08
CA GLU A 76 33.99 17.50 -2.14
C GLU A 76 33.50 16.08 -2.39
N SER A 77 34.41 15.12 -2.56
CA SER A 77 34.08 13.70 -2.73
C SER A 77 33.29 13.15 -1.53
N LYS A 78 33.66 13.54 -0.31
CA LYS A 78 32.96 13.14 0.92
C LYS A 78 31.54 13.71 0.97
N TYR A 79 31.35 14.97 0.59
CA TYR A 79 30.03 15.59 0.50
C TYR A 79 29.14 14.87 -0.51
N LEU A 80 29.67 14.55 -1.70
CA LEU A 80 28.93 13.82 -2.73
C LEU A 80 28.54 12.41 -2.27
N ALA A 81 29.44 11.68 -1.60
CA ALA A 81 29.15 10.35 -1.05
C ALA A 81 28.04 10.38 0.01
N ASP A 82 28.05 11.40 0.89
CA ASP A 82 27.00 11.60 1.90
C ASP A 82 25.64 11.94 1.24
N GLU A 83 25.63 12.78 0.21
CA GLU A 83 24.41 13.07 -0.55
C GLU A 83 23.88 11.85 -1.29
N ILE A 84 24.74 11.02 -1.89
CA ILE A 84 24.33 9.73 -2.50
C ILE A 84 23.68 8.84 -1.46
N GLN A 85 24.27 8.72 -0.27
CA GLN A 85 23.70 7.92 0.83
C GLN A 85 22.32 8.45 1.24
N LYS A 86 22.19 9.77 1.46
CA LYS A 86 20.92 10.40 1.83
C LYS A 86 19.83 10.19 0.77
N GLN A 87 20.16 10.38 -0.51
CA GLN A 87 19.19 10.15 -1.60
C GLN A 87 18.80 8.68 -1.72
N THR A 88 19.74 7.75 -1.52
CA THR A 88 19.47 6.31 -1.52
C THR A 88 18.52 5.91 -0.39
N LEU A 89 18.74 6.43 0.82
CA LEU A 89 17.84 6.21 1.97
C LEU A 89 16.46 6.81 1.74
N LYS A 90 16.38 8.01 1.16
CA LYS A 90 15.11 8.66 0.79
C LYS A 90 14.36 7.85 -0.26
N LEU A 91 15.04 7.37 -1.30
CA LEU A 91 14.44 6.54 -2.35
C LEU A 91 13.92 5.22 -1.78
N ASN A 92 14.70 4.56 -0.91
CA ASN A 92 14.25 3.36 -0.20
C ASN A 92 12.98 3.63 0.61
N PHE A 93 12.91 4.75 1.36
CA PHE A 93 11.71 5.14 2.09
C PHE A 93 10.49 5.32 1.18
N LEU A 94 10.64 5.99 0.04
CA LEU A 94 9.55 6.23 -0.91
C LEU A 94 9.03 4.93 -1.52
N ILE A 95 9.93 4.03 -1.94
CA ILE A 95 9.55 2.72 -2.50
C ILE A 95 8.84 1.87 -1.46
N GLN A 96 9.36 1.80 -0.23
CA GLN A 96 8.71 1.07 0.86
C GLN A 96 7.33 1.64 1.19
N SER A 97 7.17 2.97 1.13
CA SER A 97 5.88 3.63 1.34
C SER A 97 4.89 3.28 0.22
N LEU A 98 5.33 3.32 -1.04
CA LEU A 98 4.51 2.91 -2.19
C LEU A 98 4.05 1.45 -2.08
N ILE A 99 4.96 0.53 -1.74
CA ILE A 99 4.63 -0.89 -1.57
C ILE A 99 3.60 -1.08 -0.46
N LYS A 100 3.78 -0.41 0.68
CA LYS A 100 2.83 -0.50 1.81
C LYS A 100 1.45 0.03 1.43
N THR A 101 1.38 1.21 0.79
CA THR A 101 0.11 1.79 0.34
C THR A 101 -0.60 0.88 -0.65
N SER A 102 0.12 0.35 -1.65
CA SER A 102 -0.46 -0.57 -2.62
C SER A 102 -0.97 -1.87 -1.98
N ARG A 103 -0.24 -2.43 -1.00
CA ARG A 103 -0.70 -3.63 -0.27
C ARG A 103 -1.97 -3.36 0.54
N LEU A 104 -2.12 -2.15 1.08
CA LEU A 104 -3.34 -1.73 1.77
C LEU A 104 -4.52 -1.58 0.80
N GLU A 105 -4.33 -0.93 -0.35
CA GLU A 105 -5.39 -0.71 -1.36
C GLU A 105 -5.85 -2.01 -2.03
N THR A 106 -4.93 -2.96 -2.25
CA THR A 106 -5.24 -4.27 -2.83
C THR A 106 -5.79 -5.26 -1.80
N GLY A 107 -5.85 -4.90 -0.51
CA GLY A 107 -6.32 -5.79 0.55
C GLY A 107 -5.39 -6.99 0.85
N THR A 108 -4.14 -6.95 0.38
CA THR A 108 -3.14 -8.00 0.63
C THR A 108 -2.42 -7.82 1.96
N PHE A 109 -2.69 -6.73 2.66
CA PHE A 109 -2.20 -6.50 4.02
C PHE A 109 -2.95 -7.39 5.02
N GLN A 110 -2.27 -8.43 5.52
CA GLN A 110 -2.84 -9.33 6.52
C GLN A 110 -2.54 -8.81 7.93
N LEU A 111 -3.58 -8.34 8.61
CA LEU A 111 -3.50 -8.00 10.03
C LEU A 111 -3.37 -9.27 10.86
N THR A 112 -2.38 -9.30 11.75
CA THR A 112 -2.18 -10.38 12.73
C THR A 112 -2.28 -9.78 14.14
N PRO A 113 -3.50 -9.63 14.69
CA PRO A 113 -3.69 -9.05 16.02
C PRO A 113 -3.01 -9.91 17.08
N GLN A 114 -2.25 -9.29 17.97
CA GLN A 114 -1.60 -9.96 19.10
C GLN A 114 -1.90 -9.21 20.39
N LYS A 115 -2.14 -9.96 21.49
CA LYS A 115 -2.21 -9.35 22.82
C LYS A 115 -0.84 -8.80 23.17
N ASN A 116 -0.78 -7.50 23.43
CA ASN A 116 0.44 -6.80 23.80
C ASN A 116 0.15 -5.80 24.92
N SER A 117 1.11 -5.60 25.82
CA SER A 117 0.99 -4.59 26.88
C SER A 117 1.08 -3.20 26.26
N PHE A 118 0.09 -2.36 26.55
CA PHE A 118 0.08 -0.97 26.10
C PHE A 118 1.29 -0.19 26.63
N ASP A 119 1.63 -0.40 27.91
CA ASP A 119 2.79 0.24 28.55
C ASP A 119 4.10 -0.14 27.84
N THR A 120 4.26 -1.41 27.49
CA THR A 120 5.45 -1.89 26.77
C THR A 120 5.55 -1.26 25.38
N LEU A 121 4.42 -1.05 24.71
CA LEU A 121 4.36 -0.42 23.40
C LEU A 121 4.74 1.08 23.45
N ILE A 122 4.24 1.79 24.47
CA ILE A 122 4.58 3.20 24.73
C ILE A 122 6.09 3.33 25.02
N VAL A 123 6.63 2.54 25.95
CA VAL A 123 8.06 2.60 26.32
C VAL A 123 8.96 2.36 25.11
N LYS A 124 8.70 1.31 24.33
CA LYS A 124 9.47 1.02 23.11
C LYS A 124 9.41 2.16 22.09
N SER A 125 8.26 2.81 21.96
CA SER A 125 8.08 3.93 21.03
C SER A 125 8.88 5.16 21.48
N VAL A 126 8.85 5.46 22.78
CA VAL A 126 9.64 6.57 23.37
C VAL A 126 11.13 6.31 23.25
N GLU A 127 11.59 5.09 23.52
CA GLU A 127 13.00 4.70 23.39
C GLU A 127 13.52 4.88 21.95
N GLN A 128 12.73 4.49 20.95
CA GLN A 128 13.10 4.67 19.53
C GLN A 128 13.25 6.15 19.14
N LEU A 129 12.49 7.04 19.78
CA LEU A 129 12.50 8.47 19.49
C LEU A 129 13.52 9.25 20.31
N LYS A 130 13.93 8.73 21.47
CA LYS A 130 14.83 9.40 22.43
C LYS A 130 16.10 9.93 21.76
N LYS A 131 16.80 9.10 20.98
CA LYS A 131 18.05 9.48 20.29
C LYS A 131 17.84 10.61 19.27
N LYS A 132 16.71 10.62 18.57
CA LYS A 132 16.35 11.72 17.64
C LYS A 132 15.95 13.00 18.38
N ALA A 133 15.29 12.87 19.52
CA ALA A 133 14.87 13.99 20.35
C ALA A 133 16.06 14.67 21.02
N GLU A 134 17.01 13.90 21.55
CA GLU A 134 18.30 14.39 22.07
C GLU A 134 19.08 15.16 21.02
N ASN A 135 19.22 14.61 19.81
CA ASN A 135 19.89 15.28 18.68
C ASN A 135 19.22 16.61 18.27
N LYS A 136 17.95 16.81 18.63
CA LYS A 136 17.17 18.02 18.32
C LYS A 136 16.90 18.90 19.54
N ASN A 137 17.45 18.57 20.72
CA ASN A 137 17.15 19.22 21.99
C ASN A 137 15.65 19.28 22.33
N ILE A 138 14.89 18.25 21.94
CA ILE A 138 13.45 18.12 22.24
C ILE A 138 13.29 17.20 23.45
N LYS A 139 12.52 17.62 24.46
CA LYS A 139 12.12 16.75 25.57
C LYS A 139 10.88 15.93 25.18
N ILE A 140 10.95 14.62 25.44
CA ILE A 140 9.79 13.72 25.43
C ILE A 140 9.40 13.53 26.89
N ASN A 141 8.21 14.01 27.28
CA ASN A 141 7.62 13.82 28.61
C ASN A 141 6.78 12.55 28.67
#